data_AF-U1QCL5-F1
#
_entry.id   AF-U1QCL5-F1
#
_cell.length_a   1.000
_cell.length_b   1.000
_cell.length_c   1.000
_cell.angle_alpha   90.00
_cell.angle_beta   90.00
_cell.angle_gamma   90.00
#
_symmetry.space_group_name_H-M   'P 1'
#
loop_
_entity.id
_entity.type
_entity.pdbx_description
1 polymer ?
#
loop_
_entity_poly.entity_id
_entity_poly.type
_entity_poly.pdbx_seq_one_letter_code
_entity_poly.pdbx_strand_id
1 'polypeptide(L)'
;MADNTNQVRTGEDTFQLGVQYVDTAQESLLGTVGEVRGTTESIQGSWQGQGADAFRTAANNWDREATDVFNALQSLRDALKGTQATFDQTEADVQAEIQRLLAAQQN
;
A
#
# COMPACT_ATOMS: atom_id res chain seq x y z
N MET A 1 -24.22 8.96 20.81
CA MET A 1 -24.07 8.91 19.34
C MET A 1 -22.87 9.74 18.83
N ALA A 2 -22.51 10.88 19.44
CA ALA A 2 -21.38 11.71 18.99
C ALA A 2 -19.98 11.05 19.09
N ASP A 3 -19.76 10.14 20.05
CA ASP A 3 -18.47 9.47 20.24
C ASP A 3 -18.14 8.45 19.13
N ASN A 4 -19.16 7.74 18.63
CA ASN A 4 -18.98 6.70 17.62
C ASN A 4 -18.63 7.29 16.24
N THR A 5 -19.29 8.38 15.84
CA THR A 5 -18.99 9.10 14.58
C THR A 5 -17.58 9.69 14.56
N ASN A 6 -17.06 10.11 15.73
CA ASN A 6 -15.72 10.68 15.82
C ASN A 6 -14.64 9.58 15.73
N GLN A 7 -14.88 8.41 16.34
CA GLN A 7 -13.99 7.25 16.20
C GLN A 7 -13.95 6.72 14.76
N VAL A 8 -15.09 6.69 14.06
CA VAL A 8 -15.18 6.25 12.66
C VAL A 8 -14.37 7.14 11.73
N ARG A 9 -14.57 8.47 11.80
CA ARG A 9 -13.79 9.42 10.99
C ARG A 9 -12.29 9.29 11.24
N THR A 10 -11.89 9.13 12.51
CA THR A 10 -10.49 8.93 12.87
C THR A 10 -9.93 7.61 12.30
N GLY A 11 -10.74 6.56 12.24
CA GLY A 11 -10.40 5.29 11.61
C GLY A 11 -10.19 5.41 10.10
N GLU A 12 -11.15 6.01 9.38
CA GLU A 12 -11.08 6.24 7.94
C GLU A 12 -9.84 7.07 7.56
N ASP A 13 -9.59 8.17 8.28
CA ASP A 13 -8.42 9.02 8.09
C ASP A 13 -7.11 8.22 8.27
N THR A 14 -7.08 7.30 9.25
CA THR A 14 -5.92 6.44 9.50
C THR A 14 -5.68 5.45 8.36
N PHE A 15 -6.73 4.85 7.79
CA PHE A 15 -6.61 3.93 6.65
C PHE A 15 -6.13 4.65 5.39
N GLN A 16 -6.69 5.83 5.10
CA GLN A 16 -6.27 6.70 3.99
C GLN A 16 -4.78 7.07 4.12
N LEU A 17 -4.35 7.49 5.31
CA LEU A 17 -2.94 7.77 5.59
C LEU A 17 -2.06 6.52 5.40
N GLY A 18 -2.51 5.36 5.88
CA GLY A 18 -1.82 4.09 5.69
C GLY A 18 -1.60 3.76 4.21
N VAL A 19 -2.63 3.93 3.38
CA VAL A 19 -2.53 3.75 1.92
C VAL A 19 -1.52 4.73 1.32
N GLN A 20 -1.56 6.02 1.67
CA GLN A 20 -0.62 7.02 1.15
C GLN A 20 0.85 6.69 1.51
N TYR A 21 1.09 6.17 2.72
CA TYR A 21 2.43 5.74 3.11
C TYR A 21 2.91 4.55 2.28
N VAL A 22 2.04 3.58 2.01
CA VAL A 22 2.35 2.43 1.16
C VAL A 22 2.64 2.87 -0.28
N ASP A 23 1.88 3.83 -0.81
CA ASP A 23 2.09 4.41 -2.13
C ASP A 23 3.46 5.08 -2.24
N THR A 24 3.79 5.93 -1.26
CA THR A 24 5.08 6.61 -1.19
C THR A 24 6.24 5.61 -1.10
N ALA A 25 6.09 4.56 -0.30
CA ALA A 25 7.11 3.51 -0.16
C ALA A 25 7.34 2.76 -1.47
N GLN A 26 6.27 2.46 -2.22
CA GLN A 26 6.39 1.81 -3.54
C GLN A 26 7.10 2.71 -4.55
N GLU A 27 6.73 3.99 -4.62
CA GLU A 27 7.38 4.94 -5.53
C GLU A 27 8.87 5.08 -5.22
N SER A 28 9.22 5.19 -3.93
CA SER A 28 10.61 5.24 -3.50
C SER A 28 11.38 3.96 -3.88
N LEU A 29 10.78 2.78 -3.70
CA LEU A 29 11.39 1.51 -4.07
C LEU A 29 11.66 1.43 -5.59
N LEU A 30 10.68 1.82 -6.41
CA LEU A 30 10.83 1.86 -7.86
C LEU A 30 11.95 2.82 -8.30
N GLY A 31 12.08 3.97 -7.63
CA GLY A 31 13.19 4.90 -7.85
C GLY A 31 14.54 4.25 -7.60
N THR A 32 14.72 3.63 -6.43
CA THR A 32 15.98 2.95 -6.08
C THR A 32 16.30 1.78 -7.02
N VAL A 33 15.30 0.99 -7.43
CA VAL A 33 15.49 -0.08 -8.44
C VAL A 33 15.98 0.50 -9.76
N GLY A 34 15.38 1.60 -10.21
CA GLY A 34 15.80 2.31 -11.42
C GLY A 34 17.25 2.80 -11.35
N GLU A 35 17.66 3.37 -10.21
CA GLU A 35 19.03 3.82 -9.98
C GLU A 35 20.05 2.67 -10.03
N VAL A 36 19.75 1.54 -9.38
CA VAL A 36 20.61 0.35 -9.41
C VAL A 36 20.73 -0.20 -10.82
N ARG A 37 19.62 -0.26 -11.57
CA ARG A 37 19.62 -0.71 -12.97
C ARG A 37 20.44 0.21 -13.86
N GLY A 38 20.22 1.53 -13.77
CA GLY A 38 20.98 2.51 -14.55
C GLY A 38 22.48 2.48 -14.25
N THR A 39 22.84 2.33 -12.97
CA THR A 39 24.23 2.14 -12.55
C THR A 39 24.83 0.87 -13.17
N THR A 40 24.10 -0.25 -13.11
CA THR A 40 24.52 -1.54 -13.68
C THR A 40 24.77 -1.44 -15.18
N GLU A 41 23.85 -0.83 -15.93
CA GLU A 41 23.95 -0.64 -17.38
C GLU A 41 25.14 0.27 -17.76
N SER A 42 25.36 1.36 -17.00
CA SER A 42 26.43 2.32 -17.27
C SER A 42 27.84 1.70 -17.15
N ILE A 43 28.02 0.76 -16.22
CA ILE A 43 29.34 0.17 -15.94
C ILE A 43 29.60 -1.05 -16.85
N GLN A 44 28.55 -1.66 -17.41
CA GLN A 44 28.62 -2.87 -18.22
C GLN A 44 29.48 -2.72 -19.49
N GLY A 45 29.56 -1.51 -20.07
CA GLY A 45 30.39 -1.23 -21.24
C GLY A 45 31.90 -1.19 -20.95
N SER A 46 32.29 -0.91 -19.71
CA SER A 46 33.68 -0.66 -19.30
C SER A 46 34.26 -1.75 -18.40
N TRP A 47 33.40 -2.52 -17.73
CA TRP A 47 33.79 -3.54 -16.74
C TRP A 47 33.48 -4.94 -17.27
N GLN A 48 34.51 -5.66 -17.72
CA GLN A 48 34.43 -7.07 -18.15
C GLN A 48 35.19 -7.97 -17.18
N GLY A 49 34.82 -9.26 -17.10
CA GLY A 49 35.46 -10.28 -16.26
C GLY A 49 34.59 -10.76 -15.08
N GLN A 50 35.14 -11.64 -14.24
CA GLN A 50 34.39 -12.35 -13.19
C GLN A 50 33.67 -11.42 -12.20
N GLY A 51 34.23 -10.24 -11.90
CA GLY A 51 33.59 -9.23 -11.06
C GLY A 51 32.30 -8.66 -11.68
N ALA A 52 32.27 -8.51 -13.00
CA ALA A 52 31.08 -8.04 -13.70
C ALA A 52 29.95 -9.09 -13.70
N ASP A 53 30.29 -10.37 -13.75
CA ASP A 53 29.30 -11.45 -13.65
C ASP A 53 28.70 -11.56 -12.24
N ALA A 54 29.53 -11.41 -11.20
CA ALA A 54 29.08 -11.35 -9.81
C ALA A 54 28.15 -10.15 -9.56
N PHE A 55 28.50 -8.98 -10.09
CA PHE A 55 27.67 -7.78 -9.98
C PHE A 55 26.34 -7.92 -10.71
N ARG A 56 26.32 -8.45 -11.94
CA ARG A 56 25.07 -8.76 -12.67
C ARG A 56 24.18 -9.73 -11.90
N THR A 57 24.77 -10.73 -11.25
CA THR A 57 24.02 -11.66 -10.40
C THR A 57 23.39 -10.96 -9.20
N ALA A 58 24.16 -10.10 -8.51
CA ALA A 58 23.64 -9.31 -7.40
C ALA A 58 22.51 -8.36 -7.85
N ALA A 59 22.68 -7.67 -8.98
CA ALA A 59 21.67 -6.78 -9.54
C ALA A 59 20.36 -7.52 -9.90
N ASN A 60 20.46 -8.70 -10.51
CA ASN A 60 19.30 -9.54 -10.82
C ASN A 60 18.58 -10.04 -9.56
N ASN A 61 19.33 -10.38 -8.51
CA ASN A 61 18.75 -10.79 -7.24
C ASN A 61 18.05 -9.62 -6.55
N TRP A 62 18.69 -8.45 -6.55
CA TRP A 62 18.09 -7.21 -6.05
C TRP A 62 16.78 -6.88 -6.77
N ASP A 63 16.74 -6.96 -8.11
CA ASP A 63 15.53 -6.69 -8.91
C ASP A 63 14.38 -7.65 -8.53
N ARG A 64 14.70 -8.92 -8.28
CA ARG A 64 13.73 -9.92 -7.81
C ARG A 64 13.21 -9.58 -6.41
N GLU A 65 14.11 -9.35 -5.46
CA GLU A 65 13.75 -9.01 -4.08
C GLU A 65 12.92 -7.72 -4.00
N ALA A 66 13.28 -6.71 -4.80
CA ALA A 66 12.51 -5.47 -4.87
C ALA A 66 11.12 -5.69 -5.47
N THR A 67 10.98 -6.56 -6.47
CA THR A 67 9.67 -6.94 -7.01
C THR A 67 8.81 -7.64 -5.95
N ASP A 68 9.41 -8.52 -5.14
CA ASP A 68 8.70 -9.20 -4.05
C ASP A 68 8.20 -8.20 -2.99
N VAL A 69 9.03 -7.24 -2.60
CA VAL A 69 8.64 -6.16 -1.67
C VAL A 69 7.54 -5.29 -2.28
N PHE A 70 7.65 -4.93 -3.55
CA PHE A 70 6.62 -4.15 -4.25
C PHE A 70 5.25 -4.86 -4.22
N ASN A 71 5.23 -6.16 -4.51
CA ASN A 71 4.01 -6.98 -4.49
C ASN A 71 3.43 -7.11 -3.08
N ALA A 72 4.27 -7.23 -2.05
CA ALA A 72 3.83 -7.26 -0.66
C ALA A 72 3.20 -5.92 -0.25
N LEU A 73 3.80 -4.80 -0.63
CA LEU A 73 3.23 -3.46 -0.42
C LEU A 73 1.90 -3.30 -1.16
N GLN A 74 1.79 -3.80 -2.39
CA GLN A 74 0.53 -3.76 -3.14
C GLN A 74 -0.57 -4.55 -2.44
N SER A 75 -0.25 -5.75 -1.96
CA SER A 75 -1.19 -6.59 -1.20
C SER A 75 -1.64 -5.90 0.10
N LEU A 76 -0.72 -5.21 0.79
CA LEU A 76 -1.05 -4.43 1.98
C LEU A 76 -1.99 -3.27 1.64
N ARG A 77 -1.73 -2.51 0.57
CA ARG A 77 -2.62 -1.45 0.09
C ARG A 77 -4.03 -1.98 -0.16
N ASP A 78 -4.14 -3.10 -0.88
CA ASP A 78 -5.42 -3.68 -1.24
C ASP A 78 -6.19 -4.15 0.01
N ALA A 79 -5.48 -4.73 0.99
CA ALA A 79 -6.06 -5.09 2.29
C ALA A 79 -6.56 -3.87 3.08
N LEU A 80 -5.81 -2.76 3.09
CA LEU A 80 -6.22 -1.51 3.74
C LEU A 80 -7.49 -0.94 3.09
N LYS A 81 -7.54 -0.88 1.75
CA LYS A 81 -8.72 -0.42 1.01
C LYS A 81 -9.94 -1.32 1.23
N GLY A 82 -9.74 -2.64 1.24
CA GLY A 82 -10.81 -3.60 1.53
C GLY A 82 -11.35 -3.48 2.96
N THR A 83 -10.47 -3.21 3.91
CA THR A 83 -10.85 -2.94 5.30
C THR A 83 -11.70 -1.67 5.39
N GLN A 84 -11.25 -0.57 4.79
CA GLN A 84 -12.01 0.70 4.74
C GLN A 84 -13.41 0.49 4.15
N ALA A 85 -13.53 -0.16 2.99
CA ALA A 85 -14.82 -0.42 2.36
C ALA A 85 -15.76 -1.27 3.25
N THR A 86 -15.22 -2.19 4.03
CA THR A 86 -15.99 -2.99 4.99
C THR A 86 -16.51 -2.13 6.14
N PHE A 87 -15.70 -1.21 6.63
CA PHE A 87 -16.11 -0.23 7.65
C PHE A 87 -17.24 0.67 7.13
N ASP A 88 -17.08 1.24 5.93
CA ASP A 88 -18.09 2.12 5.31
C ASP A 88 -19.44 1.40 5.13
N GLN A 89 -19.41 0.15 4.67
CA GLN A 89 -20.62 -0.67 4.52
C GLN A 89 -21.28 -0.95 5.86
N THR A 90 -20.50 -1.32 6.87
CA THR A 90 -21.02 -1.58 8.23
C THR A 90 -21.66 -0.32 8.81
N GLU A 91 -21.08 0.86 8.57
CA GLU A 91 -21.67 2.12 9.01
C GLU A 91 -23.00 2.39 8.31
N ALA A 92 -23.06 2.24 6.98
CA ALA A 92 -24.28 2.46 6.22
C ALA A 92 -25.43 1.56 6.72
N ASP A 93 -25.13 0.30 7.03
CA ASP A 93 -26.10 -0.66 7.57
C ASP A 93 -26.58 -0.26 8.98
N VAL A 94 -25.67 0.14 9.87
CA VAL A 94 -26.01 0.60 11.23
C VAL A 94 -26.85 1.88 11.18
N GLN A 95 -26.49 2.85 10.32
CA GLN A 95 -27.26 4.08 10.16
C GLN A 95 -28.68 3.80 9.64
N ALA A 96 -28.81 2.92 8.65
CA ALA A 96 -30.10 2.51 8.12
C ALA A 96 -30.98 1.83 9.18
N GLU A 97 -30.39 0.99 10.04
CA GLU A 97 -31.12 0.34 11.12
C GLU A 97 -31.56 1.33 12.20
N ILE A 98 -30.69 2.26 12.61
CA ILE A 98 -31.06 3.34 13.53
C ILE A 98 -32.24 4.15 12.98
N GLN A 99 -32.21 4.50 11.69
CA GLN A 99 -33.31 5.23 11.05
C GLN A 99 -34.63 4.44 11.10
N ARG A 100 -34.58 3.12 10.88
CA ARG A 100 -35.76 2.25 11.02
C ARG A 100 -36.29 2.23 12.45
N LEU A 101 -35.43 2.08 13.44
CA LEU A 101 -35.83 2.08 14.85
C LEU A 101 -36.43 3.42 15.28
N LEU A 102 -35.87 4.54 14.83
CA LEU A 102 -36.41 5.87 15.10
C LEU A 102 -37.78 6.07 14.45
N ALA A 103 -37.97 5.62 13.22
CA ALA A 103 -39.27 5.66 12.55
C ALA A 103 -40.32 4.77 13.25
N ALA A 104 -39.90 3.61 13.78
CA ALA A 104 -40.78 2.71 14.52
C ALA A 104 -41.21 3.26 15.89
N GLN A 105 -40.42 4.15 16.52
CA GLN A 105 -40.80 4.81 17.79
C GLN A 105 -41.74 6.00 17.61
N GLN A 106 -41.92 6.51 16.38
CA GLN A 106 -42.78 7.67 16.09
C GLN A 106 -44.22 7.28 15.68
N ASN A 107 -44.49 5.98 15.53
CA ASN A 107 -45.82 5.40 15.32
C ASN A 107 -46.30 4.69 16.59
#